data_AF-A0A1E4IEQ6-F1
#
_entry.id   AF-A0A1E4IEQ6-F1
#
_cell.length_a   1.000
_cell.length_b   1.000
_cell.length_c   1.000
_cell.angle_alpha   90.00
_cell.angle_beta   90.00
_cell.angle_gamma   90.00
#
_symmetry.space_group_name_H-M   'P 1'
#
loop_
_entity.id
_entity.type
_entity.pdbx_description
1 polymer ?
#
loop_
_entity_poly.entity_id
_entity_poly.type
_entity_poly.pdbx_seq_one_letter_code
_entity_poly.pdbx_strand_id
1 'polypeptide(L)'
;MEGGGLMLGLVVLAIFAVYLLVSTLVVWLAVRWAKKRNRKPWIWGGLAAFLMYNFVFWDLIPTLAMHKYYCATEGGFWVYKTPEQWAKENPGVLETLKPYPRSKIYGDGKVEFTLNGGTVRQYNDRFGLWSKRRGSLGGLLIDRGESGIVDVKTKEFLVYTVRFQSGPRGAGVVWKSWLNQSSCNHDEAVKNAQSLRGIMNKIQIKE
;
A
#
# COMPACT_ATOMS: atom_id res chain seq x y z
N MET A 1 18.81 17.08 2.61
CA MET A 1 18.66 16.10 3.72
C MET A 1 19.01 14.71 3.19
N GLU A 2 20.30 14.39 3.03
CA GLU A 2 20.73 13.11 2.42
C GLU A 2 21.59 12.23 3.37
N GLY A 3 21.92 12.71 4.58
CA GLY A 3 22.75 11.97 5.55
C GLY A 3 22.02 10.98 6.46
N GLY A 4 20.68 10.98 6.50
CA GLY A 4 19.91 10.18 7.46
C GLY A 4 19.73 8.70 7.09
N GLY A 5 19.73 8.37 5.80
CA GLY A 5 19.46 7.00 5.32
C GLY A 5 20.60 6.01 5.59
N LEU A 6 21.86 6.47 5.46
CA LEU A 6 23.05 5.62 5.66
C LEU A 6 23.22 5.21 7.12
N MET A 7 22.98 6.13 8.06
CA MET A 7 23.04 5.87 9.49
C MET A 7 22.00 4.82 9.93
N LEU A 8 20.76 4.93 9.44
CA LEU A 8 19.71 3.96 9.74
C LEU A 8 20.00 2.57 9.14
N GLY A 9 20.53 2.52 7.93
CA GLY A 9 20.94 1.25 7.30
C GLY A 9 22.02 0.52 8.11
N LEU A 10 23.05 1.24 8.57
CA LEU A 10 24.13 0.68 9.40
C LEU A 10 23.62 0.15 10.74
N VAL A 11 22.70 0.87 11.40
CA VAL A 11 22.08 0.43 12.65
C VAL A 11 21.30 -0.87 12.44
N VAL A 12 20.52 -0.96 11.36
CA VAL A 12 19.77 -2.19 11.04
C VAL A 12 20.73 -3.36 10.80
N LEU A 13 21.82 -3.14 10.04
CA LEU A 13 22.84 -4.18 9.82
C LEU A 13 23.51 -4.63 11.13
N ALA A 14 23.82 -3.71 12.04
CA ALA A 14 24.37 -4.04 13.35
C ALA A 14 23.40 -4.90 14.18
N ILE A 15 22.11 -4.56 14.19
CA ILE A 15 21.07 -5.35 14.86
C ILE A 15 20.98 -6.76 14.24
N PHE A 16 21.00 -6.87 12.91
CA PHE A 16 21.02 -8.18 12.24
C PHE A 16 22.27 -8.99 12.60
N ALA A 17 23.45 -8.36 12.65
CA ALA A 17 24.69 -9.03 13.03
C ALA A 17 24.61 -9.59 14.47
N VAL A 18 24.14 -8.78 15.43
CA VAL A 18 23.93 -9.23 16.81
C VAL A 18 22.92 -10.36 16.87
N TYR A 19 21.81 -10.25 16.15
CA TYR A 19 20.80 -11.30 16.10
C TYR A 19 21.35 -12.63 15.53
N LEU A 20 22.18 -12.57 14.48
CA LEU A 20 22.85 -13.76 13.93
C LEU A 20 23.82 -14.40 14.93
N LEU A 21 24.58 -13.59 15.67
CA LEU A 21 25.47 -14.08 16.73
C LEU A 21 24.68 -14.78 17.86
N VAL A 22 23.57 -14.17 18.30
CA VAL A 22 22.70 -14.79 19.31
C VAL A 22 22.07 -16.08 18.79
N SER A 23 21.56 -16.08 17.56
CA SER A 23 20.95 -17.25 16.92
C SER A 23 21.94 -18.42 16.79
N THR A 24 23.16 -18.16 16.32
CA THR A 24 24.21 -19.18 16.24
C THR A 24 24.60 -19.73 17.61
N LEU A 25 24.69 -18.86 18.64
CA LEU A 25 24.96 -19.29 20.01
C LEU A 25 23.85 -20.19 20.54
N VAL A 26 22.58 -19.84 20.33
CA VAL A 26 21.42 -20.64 20.75
C VAL A 26 21.43 -22.01 20.08
N VAL A 27 21.67 -22.07 18.77
CA VAL A 27 21.77 -23.34 18.03
C VAL A 27 22.95 -24.18 18.55
N TRP A 28 24.11 -23.57 18.77
CA TRP A 28 25.28 -24.25 19.30
C TRP A 28 25.04 -24.83 20.71
N LEU A 29 24.41 -24.06 21.59
CA LEU A 29 24.02 -24.51 22.94
C LEU A 29 23.01 -25.67 22.86
N ALA A 30 22.01 -25.59 21.98
CA ALA A 30 21.04 -26.66 21.78
C ALA A 30 21.70 -27.96 21.30
N VAL A 31 22.63 -27.87 20.35
CA VAL A 31 23.42 -29.02 19.86
C VAL A 31 24.29 -29.59 20.98
N ARG A 32 24.99 -28.75 21.74
CA ARG A 32 25.87 -29.18 22.83
C ARG A 32 25.08 -29.85 23.96
N TRP A 33 23.92 -29.31 24.30
CA TRP A 33 23.00 -29.88 25.28
C TRP A 33 22.46 -31.25 24.81
N ALA A 34 22.06 -31.37 23.54
CA ALA A 34 21.58 -32.63 22.98
C ALA A 34 22.66 -33.72 23.00
N LYS A 35 23.92 -33.38 22.65
CA LYS A 35 25.07 -34.29 22.76
C LYS A 35 25.28 -34.77 24.20
N LYS A 36 25.24 -33.87 25.18
CA LYS A 36 25.40 -34.21 26.61
C LYS A 36 24.29 -35.13 27.14
N ARG A 37 23.07 -35.04 26.60
CA ARG A 37 21.93 -35.87 27.01
C ARG A 37 21.68 -37.09 26.12
N ASN A 38 22.65 -37.48 25.29
CA ASN A 38 22.56 -38.62 24.37
C ASN A 38 21.33 -38.55 23.43
N ARG A 39 20.92 -37.34 23.06
CA ARG A 39 19.83 -37.06 22.09
C ARG A 39 20.42 -36.75 20.73
N LYS A 40 19.63 -36.93 19.66
CA LYS A 40 20.01 -36.62 18.28
C LYS A 40 20.30 -35.12 18.11
N PRO A 41 21.55 -34.69 17.92
CA PRO A 41 21.91 -33.26 17.95
C PRO A 41 21.35 -32.47 16.76
N TRP A 42 21.19 -33.13 15.61
CA TRP A 42 20.63 -32.50 14.41
C TRP A 42 19.16 -32.11 14.60
N ILE A 43 18.36 -32.89 15.34
CA ILE A 43 16.95 -32.57 15.59
C ILE A 43 16.84 -31.31 16.46
N TRP A 44 17.59 -31.25 17.56
CA TRP A 44 17.53 -30.11 18.49
C TRP A 44 18.17 -28.85 17.92
N GLY A 45 19.27 -28.99 17.18
CA GLY A 45 19.87 -27.87 16.44
C GLY A 45 18.95 -27.35 15.34
N GLY A 46 18.31 -28.25 14.59
CA GLY A 46 17.33 -27.91 13.56
C GLY A 46 16.09 -27.22 14.13
N LEU A 47 15.55 -27.72 15.25
CA LEU A 47 14.43 -27.09 15.94
C LEU A 47 14.78 -25.69 16.44
N ALA A 48 15.95 -25.52 17.07
CA ALA A 48 16.42 -24.21 17.51
C ALA A 48 16.60 -23.25 16.33
N ALA A 49 17.21 -23.69 15.23
CA ALA A 49 17.38 -22.88 14.03
C ALA A 49 16.03 -22.49 13.41
N PHE A 50 15.07 -23.43 13.36
CA PHE A 50 13.71 -23.17 12.87
C PHE A 50 12.99 -22.13 13.73
N LEU A 51 13.04 -22.26 15.07
CA LEU A 51 12.43 -21.30 15.98
C LEU A 51 13.04 -19.91 15.83
N MET A 52 14.37 -19.82 15.76
CA MET A 52 15.05 -18.54 15.53
C MET A 52 14.61 -17.94 14.20
N TYR A 53 14.69 -18.67 13.09
CA TYR A 53 14.21 -18.20 11.78
C TYR A 53 12.77 -17.67 11.85
N ASN A 54 11.87 -18.42 12.49
CA ASN A 54 10.46 -18.07 12.56
C ASN A 54 10.23 -16.76 13.34
N PHE A 55 11.02 -16.42 14.38
CA PHE A 55 10.87 -15.14 15.07
C PHE A 55 10.96 -13.91 14.15
N VAL A 56 11.78 -13.96 13.11
CA VAL A 56 11.95 -12.85 12.16
C VAL A 56 10.98 -12.96 10.98
N PHE A 57 10.78 -14.19 10.48
CA PHE A 57 10.08 -14.47 9.23
C PHE A 57 8.67 -15.07 9.40
N TRP A 58 8.10 -15.05 10.61
CA TRP A 58 6.77 -15.61 10.87
C TRP A 58 5.69 -15.05 9.95
N ASP A 59 5.82 -13.78 9.56
CA ASP A 59 4.86 -13.08 8.73
C ASP A 59 5.16 -13.18 7.23
N LEU A 60 6.27 -13.79 6.81
CA LEU A 60 6.66 -13.85 5.39
C LEU A 60 5.61 -14.57 4.54
N ILE A 61 5.35 -15.83 4.85
CA ILE A 61 4.39 -16.64 4.11
C ILE A 61 2.96 -16.06 4.19
N PRO A 62 2.40 -15.75 5.37
CA PRO A 62 1.03 -15.24 5.43
C PRO A 62 0.89 -13.88 4.76
N THR A 63 1.88 -12.97 4.87
CA THR A 63 1.82 -11.67 4.17
C THR A 63 1.80 -11.86 2.65
N LEU A 64 2.68 -12.69 2.09
CA LEU A 64 2.75 -12.90 0.65
C LEU A 64 1.50 -13.61 0.12
N ALA A 65 1.01 -14.63 0.85
CA ALA A 65 -0.20 -15.35 0.48
C ALA A 65 -1.43 -14.45 0.53
N MET A 66 -1.61 -13.70 1.62
CA MET A 66 -2.75 -12.80 1.77
C MET A 66 -2.70 -11.61 0.81
N HIS A 67 -1.52 -11.05 0.53
CA HIS A 67 -1.38 -10.01 -0.49
C HIS A 67 -1.84 -10.51 -1.86
N LYS A 68 -1.39 -11.70 -2.28
CA LYS A 68 -1.85 -12.33 -3.53
C LYS A 68 -3.36 -12.59 -3.51
N TYR A 69 -3.88 -13.14 -2.41
CA TYR A 69 -5.31 -13.40 -2.25
C TYR A 69 -6.13 -12.12 -2.40
N TYR A 70 -5.76 -11.05 -1.68
CA TYR A 70 -6.47 -9.77 -1.75
C TYR A 70 -6.36 -9.14 -3.13
N CYS A 71 -5.19 -9.21 -3.77
CA CYS A 71 -5.05 -8.72 -5.14
C CYS A 71 -5.94 -9.48 -6.13
N ALA A 72 -6.12 -10.79 -5.95
CA ALA A 72 -6.93 -11.62 -6.84
C ALA A 72 -8.44 -11.52 -6.57
N THR A 73 -8.85 -11.27 -5.33
CA THR A 73 -10.27 -11.34 -4.93
C THR A 73 -10.90 -9.96 -4.72
N GLU A 74 -10.15 -8.99 -4.17
CA GLU A 74 -10.66 -7.67 -3.80
C GLU A 74 -10.00 -6.53 -4.58
N GLY A 75 -8.83 -6.77 -5.17
CA GLY A 75 -8.13 -5.80 -5.99
C GLY A 75 -8.86 -5.56 -7.31
N GLY A 76 -8.97 -4.31 -7.74
CA GLY A 76 -9.68 -4.04 -8.98
C GLY A 76 -9.85 -2.57 -9.34
N PHE A 77 -10.51 -2.39 -10.48
CA PHE A 77 -10.86 -1.11 -11.06
C PHE A 77 -12.25 -1.22 -11.68
N TRP A 78 -13.15 -0.34 -11.27
CA TRP A 78 -14.54 -0.30 -11.70
C TRP A 78 -14.83 1.06 -12.30
N VAL A 79 -15.31 1.06 -13.55
CA VAL A 79 -15.85 2.25 -14.22
C VAL A 79 -17.36 2.14 -14.16
N TYR A 80 -17.99 2.96 -13.33
CA TYR A 80 -19.45 3.02 -13.24
C TYR A 80 -20.03 3.93 -14.31
N LYS A 81 -19.30 5.00 -14.65
CA LYS A 81 -19.74 5.97 -15.66
C LYS A 81 -18.52 6.48 -16.44
N THR A 82 -18.59 6.38 -17.76
CA THR A 82 -17.57 6.95 -18.64
C THR A 82 -17.72 8.47 -18.73
N PRO A 83 -16.67 9.21 -19.11
CA PRO A 83 -16.76 10.65 -19.34
C PRO A 83 -17.85 11.01 -20.36
N GLU A 84 -17.93 10.24 -21.45
CA GLU A 84 -18.89 10.47 -22.52
C GLU A 84 -20.33 10.25 -22.05
N GLN A 85 -20.56 9.24 -21.20
CA GLN A 85 -21.86 9.01 -20.59
C GLN A 85 -22.22 10.13 -19.61
N TRP A 86 -21.29 10.52 -18.73
CA TRP A 86 -21.51 11.62 -17.78
C TRP A 86 -21.81 12.94 -18.48
N ALA A 87 -21.12 13.24 -19.59
CA ALA A 87 -21.33 14.43 -20.40
C ALA A 87 -22.73 14.47 -21.03
N LYS A 88 -23.21 13.34 -21.55
CA LYS A 88 -24.57 13.22 -22.11
C LYS A 88 -25.64 13.45 -21.04
N GLU A 89 -25.41 12.99 -19.82
CA GLU A 89 -26.32 13.19 -18.68
C GLU A 89 -26.26 14.61 -18.11
N ASN A 90 -25.19 15.37 -18.39
CA ASN A 90 -24.96 16.72 -17.89
C ASN A 90 -24.61 17.70 -19.04
N PRO A 91 -25.53 17.93 -20.00
CA PRO A 91 -25.26 18.79 -21.14
C PRO A 91 -24.96 20.23 -20.69
N GLY A 92 -23.93 20.85 -21.28
CA GLY A 92 -23.55 22.24 -20.98
C GLY A 92 -22.76 22.45 -19.69
N VAL A 93 -22.54 21.40 -18.88
CA VAL A 93 -21.81 21.52 -17.60
C VAL A 93 -20.30 21.48 -17.83
N LEU A 94 -19.83 20.62 -18.74
CA LEU A 94 -18.41 20.39 -18.99
C LEU A 94 -17.67 21.69 -19.37
N GLU A 95 -18.30 22.53 -20.18
CA GLU A 95 -17.77 23.82 -20.64
C GLU A 95 -17.61 24.84 -19.51
N THR A 96 -18.36 24.67 -18.41
CA THR A 96 -18.31 25.57 -17.25
C THR A 96 -17.30 25.14 -16.18
N LEU A 97 -16.77 23.90 -16.27
CA LEU A 97 -15.89 23.37 -15.25
C LEU A 97 -14.52 24.05 -15.29
N LYS A 98 -14.19 24.76 -14.22
CA LYS A 98 -12.87 25.34 -14.01
C LYS A 98 -12.16 24.67 -12.84
N PRO A 99 -10.89 24.25 -12.98
CA PRO A 99 -10.14 23.72 -11.86
C PRO A 99 -9.99 24.78 -10.76
N TYR A 100 -10.10 24.35 -9.52
CA TYR A 100 -9.75 25.16 -8.37
C TYR A 100 -8.25 25.45 -8.36
N PRO A 101 -7.82 26.60 -7.83
CA PRO A 101 -6.41 26.90 -7.67
C PRO A 101 -5.75 25.90 -6.73
N ARG A 102 -4.45 25.68 -6.91
CA ARG A 102 -3.66 24.71 -6.13
C ARG A 102 -3.80 24.90 -4.63
N SER A 103 -3.99 26.13 -4.13
CA SER A 103 -4.23 26.43 -2.71
C SER A 103 -5.55 25.87 -2.18
N LYS A 104 -6.62 25.85 -2.99
CA LYS A 104 -7.92 25.24 -2.67
C LYS A 104 -7.95 23.72 -2.84
N ILE A 105 -6.90 23.15 -3.42
CA ILE A 105 -6.73 21.69 -3.50
C ILE A 105 -5.79 21.27 -2.37
N TYR A 106 -4.58 21.83 -2.31
CA TYR A 106 -3.47 21.38 -1.46
C TYR A 106 -3.12 22.23 -0.24
N GLY A 107 -3.62 23.46 -0.15
CA GLY A 107 -3.33 24.38 0.97
C GLY A 107 -4.36 24.30 2.09
N ASP A 108 -4.29 25.28 3.00
CA ASP A 108 -5.14 25.33 4.19
C ASP A 108 -6.61 25.60 3.85
N GLY A 109 -6.88 26.26 2.72
CA GLY A 109 -8.21 26.50 2.18
C GLY A 109 -8.77 25.34 1.35
N LYS A 110 -8.27 24.11 1.55
CA LYS A 110 -8.68 22.95 0.76
C LYS A 110 -10.15 22.60 0.94
N VAL A 111 -10.82 22.32 -0.17
CA VAL A 111 -12.22 21.89 -0.15
C VAL A 111 -12.28 20.37 -0.07
N GLU A 112 -12.57 19.85 1.13
CA GLU A 112 -12.65 18.42 1.40
C GLU A 112 -13.93 18.08 2.17
N PHE A 113 -14.46 16.88 1.94
CA PHE A 113 -15.58 16.33 2.72
C PHE A 113 -15.48 14.81 2.84
N THR A 114 -16.18 14.24 3.82
CA THR A 114 -16.21 12.79 4.05
C THR A 114 -17.34 12.14 3.27
N LEU A 115 -17.06 11.03 2.60
CA LEU A 115 -18.04 10.19 1.90
C LEU A 115 -17.67 8.72 2.14
N ASN A 116 -18.61 7.87 2.56
CA ASN A 116 -18.38 6.42 2.75
C ASN A 116 -17.14 6.07 3.61
N GLY A 117 -16.83 6.92 4.59
CA GLY A 117 -15.66 6.79 5.46
C GLY A 117 -14.31 7.01 4.79
N GLY A 118 -14.27 7.65 3.62
CA GLY A 118 -13.06 8.19 3.00
C GLY A 118 -13.18 9.70 2.77
N THR A 119 -12.08 10.33 2.39
CA THR A 119 -12.02 11.79 2.17
C THR A 119 -12.08 12.09 0.68
N VAL A 120 -13.01 12.95 0.30
CA VAL A 120 -13.09 13.54 -1.04
C VAL A 120 -12.34 14.85 -1.02
N ARG A 121 -11.37 15.00 -1.93
CA ARG A 121 -10.71 16.25 -2.25
C ARG A 121 -11.26 16.79 -3.54
N GLN A 122 -11.88 17.97 -3.47
CA GLN A 122 -12.55 18.56 -4.62
C GLN A 122 -11.56 19.29 -5.54
N TYR A 123 -11.71 19.11 -6.85
CA TYR A 123 -10.89 19.76 -7.88
C TYR A 123 -11.65 20.84 -8.65
N ASN A 124 -12.96 20.72 -8.76
CA ASN A 124 -13.87 21.73 -9.31
C ASN A 124 -15.29 21.49 -8.77
N ASP A 125 -16.28 22.23 -9.25
CA ASP A 125 -17.66 22.15 -8.74
C ASP A 125 -18.34 20.78 -8.94
N ARG A 126 -17.80 19.91 -9.80
CA ARG A 126 -18.38 18.59 -10.09
C ARG A 126 -17.51 17.40 -9.77
N PHE A 127 -16.19 17.50 -9.75
CA PHE A 127 -15.32 16.34 -9.57
C PHE A 127 -14.41 16.46 -8.35
N GLY A 128 -14.31 15.35 -7.63
CA GLY A 128 -13.40 15.19 -6.52
C GLY A 128 -12.69 13.83 -6.55
N LEU A 129 -11.46 13.79 -6.02
CA LEU A 129 -10.74 12.55 -5.77
C LEU A 129 -11.09 12.06 -4.37
N TRP A 130 -11.79 10.93 -4.31
CA TRP A 130 -12.01 10.20 -3.09
C TRP A 130 -10.83 9.28 -2.79
N SER A 131 -10.43 9.18 -1.52
CA SER A 131 -9.42 8.22 -1.08
C SER A 131 -9.68 7.72 0.32
N LYS A 132 -9.30 6.46 0.56
CA LYS A 132 -9.36 5.81 1.86
C LYS A 132 -8.17 4.87 1.98
N ARG A 133 -7.51 4.88 3.12
CA ARG A 133 -6.39 3.98 3.43
C ARG A 133 -6.69 3.20 4.68
N ARG A 134 -6.40 1.91 4.65
CA ARG A 134 -6.43 1.02 5.80
C ARG A 134 -5.14 0.24 5.81
N GLY A 135 -4.30 0.50 6.81
CA GLY A 135 -3.07 -0.25 7.01
C GLY A 135 -3.26 -1.46 7.91
N SER A 136 -2.26 -2.34 7.92
CA SER A 136 -2.16 -3.49 8.84
C SER A 136 -3.37 -4.44 8.82
N LEU A 137 -3.75 -4.94 7.64
CA LEU A 137 -4.85 -5.90 7.52
C LEU A 137 -4.53 -7.21 8.24
N GLY A 138 -5.36 -7.58 9.22
CA GLY A 138 -5.22 -8.84 9.95
C GLY A 138 -3.92 -8.94 10.76
N GLY A 139 -3.29 -7.81 11.10
CA GLY A 139 -1.99 -7.77 11.77
C GLY A 139 -0.79 -8.07 10.86
N LEU A 140 -1.02 -8.27 9.55
CA LEU A 140 0.02 -8.41 8.55
C LEU A 140 0.37 -7.04 7.97
N LEU A 141 1.60 -6.89 7.49
CA LEU A 141 2.06 -5.68 6.80
C LEU A 141 1.48 -5.60 5.39
N ILE A 142 0.15 -5.46 5.31
CA ILE A 142 -0.62 -5.29 4.08
C ILE A 142 -1.49 -4.05 4.25
N ASP A 143 -1.31 -3.11 3.32
CA ASP A 143 -2.11 -1.90 3.22
C ASP A 143 -3.12 -2.03 2.09
N ARG A 144 -4.35 -1.63 2.38
CA ARG A 144 -5.41 -1.40 1.39
C ARG A 144 -5.51 0.08 1.11
N GLY A 145 -5.29 0.44 -0.14
CA GLY A 145 -5.53 1.76 -0.69
C GLY A 145 -6.74 1.73 -1.60
N GLU A 146 -7.74 2.53 -1.29
CA GLU A 146 -8.91 2.72 -2.12
C GLU A 146 -8.91 4.16 -2.63
N SER A 147 -9.25 4.35 -3.90
CA SER A 147 -9.44 5.68 -4.47
C SER A 147 -10.52 5.68 -5.54
N GLY A 148 -11.05 6.86 -5.85
CA GLY A 148 -12.06 6.99 -6.87
C GLY A 148 -12.26 8.44 -7.30
N ILE A 149 -12.90 8.63 -8.44
CA ILE A 149 -13.41 9.94 -8.85
C ILE A 149 -14.91 9.96 -8.54
N VAL A 150 -15.33 11.01 -7.85
CA VAL A 150 -16.70 11.21 -7.40
C VAL A 150 -17.26 12.45 -8.06
N ASP A 151 -18.51 12.36 -8.51
CA ASP A 151 -19.31 13.54 -8.84
C ASP A 151 -19.79 14.18 -7.54
N VAL A 152 -19.29 15.38 -7.24
CA VAL A 152 -19.52 16.08 -5.97
C VAL A 152 -20.99 16.46 -5.78
N LYS A 153 -21.73 16.67 -6.88
CA LYS A 153 -23.15 17.06 -6.81
C LYS A 153 -24.03 15.85 -6.47
N THR A 154 -23.83 14.72 -7.14
CA THR A 154 -24.65 13.51 -6.96
C THR A 154 -24.12 12.58 -5.88
N LYS A 155 -22.86 12.78 -5.45
CA LYS A 155 -22.11 11.90 -4.53
C LYS A 155 -21.91 10.48 -5.09
N GLU A 156 -22.01 10.31 -6.40
CA GLU A 156 -21.80 9.03 -7.07
C GLU A 156 -20.33 8.85 -7.48
N PHE A 157 -19.84 7.61 -7.37
CA PHE A 157 -18.54 7.26 -7.94
C PHE A 157 -18.67 7.12 -9.46
N LEU A 158 -17.82 7.82 -10.20
CA LEU A 158 -17.65 7.60 -11.64
C LEU A 158 -16.69 6.43 -11.87
N VAL A 159 -15.65 6.38 -11.04
CA VAL A 159 -14.63 5.35 -11.06
C VAL A 159 -14.17 5.05 -9.65
N TYR A 160 -13.89 3.77 -9.38
CA TYR A 160 -13.39 3.29 -8.10
C TYR A 160 -12.27 2.28 -8.31
N THR A 161 -11.26 2.29 -7.45
CA THR A 161 -10.16 1.34 -7.48
C THR A 161 -9.78 0.91 -6.08
N VAL A 162 -9.43 -0.36 -5.95
CA VAL A 162 -8.90 -0.97 -4.75
C VAL A 162 -7.54 -1.55 -5.09
N ARG A 163 -6.54 -1.22 -4.29
CA ARG A 163 -5.16 -1.67 -4.47
C ARG A 163 -4.62 -2.16 -3.13
N PHE A 164 -3.89 -3.26 -3.17
CA PHE A 164 -3.16 -3.79 -2.02
C PHE A 164 -1.67 -3.69 -2.26
N GLN A 165 -0.95 -3.34 -1.21
CA GLN A 165 0.50 -3.26 -1.19
C GLN A 165 0.95 -3.92 0.10
N SER A 166 2.07 -4.64 0.07
CA SER A 166 2.62 -5.25 1.28
C SER A 166 4.00 -4.72 1.58
N GLY A 167 4.38 -4.86 2.85
CA GLY A 167 5.66 -4.44 3.39
C GLY A 167 5.59 -3.07 4.08
N PRO A 168 6.67 -2.72 4.80
CA PRO A 168 6.71 -1.51 5.61
C PRO A 168 6.89 -0.23 4.78
N ARG A 169 6.46 0.90 5.35
CA ARG A 169 6.46 2.22 4.69
C ARG A 169 7.46 3.19 5.32
N GLY A 170 7.90 4.17 4.53
CA GLY A 170 8.79 5.23 4.98
C GLY A 170 10.12 4.69 5.52
N ALA A 171 10.55 5.15 6.69
CA ALA A 171 11.78 4.70 7.33
C ALA A 171 11.78 3.19 7.67
N GLY A 172 10.59 2.56 7.73
CA GLY A 172 10.45 1.13 7.97
C GLY A 172 10.88 0.25 6.79
N VAL A 173 11.07 0.79 5.58
CA VAL A 173 11.40 -0.01 4.36
C VAL A 173 12.69 -0.82 4.51
N VAL A 174 13.63 -0.35 5.33
CA VAL A 174 14.90 -1.06 5.62
C VAL A 174 14.66 -2.30 6.49
N TRP A 175 13.63 -2.28 7.33
CA TRP A 175 13.22 -3.39 8.18
C TRP A 175 12.24 -4.28 7.40
N LYS A 176 12.43 -5.60 7.36
CA LYS A 176 11.53 -6.53 6.63
C LYS A 176 11.27 -6.18 5.15
N SER A 177 12.29 -5.68 4.44
CA SER A 177 12.21 -5.32 3.01
C SER A 177 11.76 -6.48 2.11
N TRP A 178 11.98 -7.73 2.53
CA TRP A 178 11.53 -8.94 1.85
C TRP A 178 10.00 -9.10 1.77
N LEU A 179 9.23 -8.33 2.55
CA LEU A 179 7.77 -8.30 2.47
C LEU A 179 7.25 -7.30 1.44
N ASN A 180 8.11 -6.46 0.86
CA ASN A 180 7.70 -5.47 -0.10
C ASN A 180 7.20 -6.14 -1.38
N GLN A 181 5.92 -5.95 -1.67
CA GLN A 181 5.33 -6.31 -2.97
C GLN A 181 4.75 -5.05 -3.60
N SER A 182 4.86 -4.96 -4.91
CA SER A 182 4.25 -3.86 -5.67
C SER A 182 2.73 -3.87 -5.48
N SER A 183 2.09 -2.74 -5.81
CA SER A 183 0.63 -2.70 -5.85
C SER A 183 0.09 -3.72 -6.85
N CYS A 184 -1.07 -4.32 -6.55
CA CYS A 184 -1.78 -5.21 -7.45
C CYS A 184 -1.82 -4.67 -8.90
N ASN A 185 -1.61 -5.56 -9.88
CA ASN A 185 -1.65 -5.31 -11.32
C ASN A 185 -1.17 -3.90 -11.72
N HIS A 186 0.12 -3.64 -11.52
CA HIS A 186 0.71 -2.33 -11.77
C HIS A 186 0.37 -1.79 -13.16
N ASP A 187 0.33 -2.64 -14.18
CA ASP A 187 0.09 -2.26 -15.58
C ASP A 187 -1.36 -1.88 -15.86
N GLU A 188 -2.34 -2.66 -15.39
CA GLU A 188 -3.76 -2.30 -15.52
C GLU A 188 -4.09 -1.09 -14.66
N ALA A 189 -3.54 -1.03 -13.44
CA ALA A 189 -3.71 0.11 -12.55
C ALA A 189 -3.09 1.40 -13.10
N VAL A 190 -2.01 1.32 -13.88
CA VAL A 190 -1.38 2.45 -14.60
C VAL A 190 -2.20 2.84 -15.83
N LYS A 191 -2.65 1.88 -16.65
CA LYS A 191 -3.54 2.14 -17.79
C LYS A 191 -4.87 2.78 -17.34
N ASN A 192 -5.42 2.30 -16.23
CA ASN A 192 -6.65 2.80 -15.64
C ASN A 192 -6.46 4.16 -14.93
N ALA A 193 -5.30 4.41 -14.31
CA ALA A 193 -4.96 5.74 -13.79
C ALA A 193 -4.63 6.74 -14.91
N GLN A 194 -4.09 6.29 -16.04
CA GLN A 194 -3.95 7.09 -17.26
C GLN A 194 -5.31 7.41 -17.88
N SER A 195 -6.27 6.47 -17.84
CA SER A 195 -7.66 6.75 -18.18
C SER A 195 -8.21 7.85 -17.28
N LEU A 196 -8.10 7.71 -15.94
CA LEU A 196 -8.50 8.75 -14.96
C LEU A 196 -7.81 10.11 -15.20
N ARG A 197 -6.51 10.12 -15.48
CA ARG A 197 -5.78 11.33 -15.86
C ARG A 197 -6.22 11.85 -17.23
N GLY A 198 -6.63 11.00 -18.15
CA GLY A 198 -7.22 11.37 -19.43
C GLY A 198 -8.61 11.99 -19.24
N ILE A 199 -9.41 11.51 -18.30
CA ILE A 199 -10.67 12.15 -17.87
C ILE A 199 -10.35 13.55 -17.33
N MET A 200 -9.45 13.64 -16.35
CA MET A 200 -9.06 14.92 -15.76
C MET A 200 -8.39 15.86 -16.79
N ASN A 201 -7.54 15.35 -17.68
CA ASN A 201 -6.84 16.14 -18.69
C ASN A 201 -7.76 16.55 -19.84
N LYS A 202 -8.73 15.74 -20.26
CA LYS A 202 -9.78 16.20 -21.18
C LYS A 202 -10.64 17.30 -20.55
N ILE A 203 -10.77 17.31 -19.22
CA ILE A 203 -11.37 18.43 -18.46
C ILE A 203 -10.39 19.62 -18.32
N GLN A 204 -9.08 19.42 -18.47
CA GLN A 204 -8.05 20.48 -18.49
C GLN A 204 -7.72 21.02 -19.89
N ILE A 205 -8.15 20.38 -20.98
CA ILE A 205 -7.79 20.79 -22.36
C ILE A 205 -8.98 21.44 -23.05
N LYS A 206 -9.08 22.74 -22.84
CA LYS A 206 -9.22 23.75 -23.91
C LYS A 206 -8.64 25.05 -23.34
N GLU A 207 -7.31 25.17 -23.43
CA GLU A 207 -6.74 26.48 -23.76
C GLU A 207 -6.96 26.73 -25.25
#